data_AF-A0A7S2XPJ6-F1
#
_entry.id   AF-A0A7S2XPJ6-F1
#
_cell.length_a   1.000
_cell.length_b   1.000
_cell.length_c   1.000
_cell.angle_alpha   90.00
_cell.angle_beta   90.00
_cell.angle_gamma   90.00
#
_symmetry.space_group_name_H-M   'P 1'
#
loop_
_entity.id
_entity.type
_entity.pdbx_description
1 polymer ?
#
loop_
_entity_poly.entity_id
_entity_poly.type
_entity_poly.pdbx_seq_one_letter_code
_entity_poly.pdbx_strand_id
1 'polypeptide(L)'
;ERWKYLPSDEEKDQSLIRFLLAKYPQAASRKAKNGQLPLHFALESQRSCSDIKALVSEAPDSISTRDPLSRLSPFMFAAAMDNDVAKIFYLLLSDPELIRDGIPCE
;
A
#
# COMPACT_ATOMS: atom_id res chain seq x y z
N GLU A 1 26.08 19.08 -27.08
CA GLU A 1 26.23 17.61 -27.10
C GLU A 1 26.44 16.97 -25.71
N ARG A 2 25.73 17.37 -24.64
CA ARG A 2 25.89 16.75 -23.30
C ARG A 2 24.55 16.59 -22.57
N TRP A 3 23.59 15.99 -23.27
CA TRP A 3 22.27 15.61 -22.74
C TRP A 3 21.94 14.14 -22.97
N LYS A 4 22.95 13.32 -23.31
CA LYS A 4 22.81 11.86 -23.36
C LYS A 4 23.28 11.30 -22.02
N TYR A 5 22.43 10.50 -21.38
CA TYR A 5 22.55 9.92 -20.04
C TYR A 5 22.02 10.79 -18.89
N LEU A 6 20.70 10.97 -18.88
CA LEU A 6 19.98 10.70 -17.64
C LEU A 6 19.75 9.18 -17.63
N PRO A 7 20.16 8.43 -16.59
CA PRO A 7 19.68 7.06 -16.44
C PRO A 7 18.15 7.17 -16.37
N SER A 8 17.47 6.61 -17.37
CA SER A 8 16.02 6.43 -17.32
C SER A 8 15.67 5.78 -15.99
N ASP A 9 14.58 6.20 -15.36
CA ASP A 9 13.96 5.65 -14.15
C ASP A 9 13.50 4.17 -14.29
N GLU A 10 14.26 3.38 -15.03
CA GLU A 10 14.16 1.94 -15.24
C GLU A 10 15.32 1.21 -14.56
N GLU A 11 15.80 1.73 -13.41
CA GLU A 11 16.25 0.79 -12.39
C GLU A 11 15.03 -0.03 -12.00
N LYS A 12 14.90 -1.14 -12.72
CA LYS A 12 13.92 -2.20 -12.57
C LYS A 12 14.14 -2.83 -11.21
N ASP A 13 13.79 -2.08 -10.17
CA ASP A 13 14.03 -2.41 -8.79
C ASP A 13 13.21 -3.66 -8.54
N GLN A 14 13.85 -4.83 -8.60
CA GLN A 14 13.18 -6.12 -8.52
C GLN A 14 12.68 -6.26 -7.09
N SER A 15 11.52 -5.67 -6.84
CA SER A 15 10.87 -5.75 -5.55
C SER A 15 10.56 -7.20 -5.27
N LEU A 16 11.10 -7.70 -4.17
CA LEU A 16 10.79 -9.03 -3.67
C LEU A 16 9.27 -9.21 -3.48
N ILE A 17 8.55 -8.14 -3.11
CA ILE A 17 7.08 -8.15 -3.02
C ILE A 17 6.49 -8.50 -4.38
N ARG A 18 6.86 -7.76 -5.44
CA ARG A 18 6.35 -8.00 -6.80
C ARG A 18 6.72 -9.39 -7.32
N PHE A 19 7.93 -9.87 -7.04
CA PHE A 19 8.35 -11.23 -7.40
C PHE A 19 7.51 -12.30 -6.68
N LEU A 20 7.28 -12.14 -5.38
CA LEU A 20 6.48 -13.08 -4.60
C LEU A 20 5.02 -13.08 -5.03
N LEU A 21 4.43 -11.91 -5.28
CA LEU A 21 3.05 -11.79 -5.76
C LEU A 21 2.87 -12.42 -7.14
N ALA A 22 3.84 -12.29 -8.04
CA ALA A 22 3.80 -12.93 -9.35
C ALA A 22 3.76 -14.48 -9.28
N LYS A 23 4.24 -15.07 -8.18
CA LYS A 23 4.20 -16.53 -7.93
C LYS A 23 3.04 -16.95 -7.03
N TYR A 24 2.68 -16.10 -6.08
CA TYR A 24 1.73 -16.39 -5.01
C TYR A 24 0.82 -15.17 -4.78
N PRO A 25 -0.09 -14.84 -5.71
CA PRO A 25 -0.95 -13.66 -5.62
C PRO A 25 -1.80 -13.65 -4.33
N GLN A 26 -2.28 -14.82 -3.90
CA GLN A 26 -3.03 -15.02 -2.68
C GLN A 26 -2.27 -14.61 -1.40
N ALA A 27 -0.94 -14.46 -1.47
CA ALA A 27 -0.15 -13.99 -0.34
C ALA A 27 -0.55 -12.56 0.08
N ALA A 28 -1.00 -11.71 -0.84
CA ALA A 28 -1.44 -10.34 -0.55
C ALA A 28 -2.60 -10.27 0.46
N SER A 29 -3.44 -11.30 0.52
CA SER A 29 -4.60 -11.37 1.43
C SER A 29 -4.34 -12.22 2.68
N ARG A 30 -3.14 -12.77 2.85
CA ARG A 30 -2.82 -13.62 4.01
C ARG A 30 -2.51 -12.78 5.23
N LYS A 31 -3.39 -12.85 6.22
CA LYS A 31 -3.21 -12.19 7.51
C LYS A 31 -2.08 -12.84 8.32
N ALA A 32 -1.27 -12.02 8.97
CA ALA A 32 -0.34 -12.44 10.00
C ALA A 32 -1.09 -12.87 11.28
N LYS A 33 -0.36 -13.40 12.28
CA LYS A 33 -0.95 -13.89 13.55
C LYS A 33 -1.73 -12.81 14.31
N ASN A 34 -1.33 -11.56 14.18
CA ASN A 34 -2.00 -10.40 14.77
C ASN A 34 -3.13 -9.83 13.91
N GLY A 35 -3.47 -10.49 12.79
CA GLY A 35 -4.51 -10.08 11.87
C GLY A 35 -4.08 -9.05 10.82
N GLN A 36 -2.85 -8.54 10.86
CA GLN A 36 -2.37 -7.56 9.89
C GLN A 36 -2.21 -8.17 8.49
N LEU A 37 -2.55 -7.40 7.47
CA LEU A 37 -2.31 -7.75 6.07
C LEU A 37 -0.91 -7.29 5.64
N PRO A 38 -0.34 -7.90 4.58
CA PRO A 38 0.87 -7.43 3.93
C PRO A 38 0.87 -5.93 3.60
N LEU A 39 -0.30 -5.37 3.26
CA LEU A 39 -0.46 -3.93 3.04
C LEU A 39 -0.06 -3.09 4.27
N HIS A 40 -0.45 -3.50 5.48
CA HIS A 40 -0.08 -2.77 6.71
C HIS A 40 1.43 -2.75 6.92
N PHE A 41 2.08 -3.90 6.76
CA PHE A 41 3.55 -3.98 6.86
C PHE A 41 4.24 -3.16 5.78
N ALA A 42 3.68 -3.11 4.57
CA ALA A 42 4.24 -2.31 3.48
C ALA A 42 4.13 -0.80 3.76
N LEU A 43 3.04 -0.36 4.38
CA LEU A 43 2.86 1.04 4.80
C LEU A 43 3.76 1.40 5.99
N GLU A 44 3.84 0.53 6.99
CA GLU A 44 4.73 0.69 8.15
C GLU A 44 6.20 0.74 7.74
N SER A 45 6.59 -0.11 6.79
CA SER A 45 7.96 -0.14 6.23
C SER A 45 8.19 0.88 5.11
N GLN A 46 7.25 1.82 4.90
CA GLN A 46 7.33 2.91 3.91
C GLN A 46 7.73 2.42 2.50
N ARG A 47 7.18 1.28 2.08
CA ARG A 47 7.47 0.67 0.79
C ARG A 47 7.06 1.57 -0.37
N SER A 48 7.70 1.38 -1.53
CA SER A 48 7.44 2.20 -2.70
C SER A 48 5.96 2.21 -3.11
N CYS A 49 5.51 3.30 -3.71
CA CYS A 49 4.14 3.41 -4.21
C CYS A 49 3.80 2.29 -5.23
N SER A 50 4.80 1.79 -5.97
CA SER A 50 4.64 0.62 -6.85
C SER A 50 4.40 -0.69 -6.09
N ASP A 51 5.01 -0.88 -4.92
CA ASP A 51 4.80 -2.09 -4.11
C ASP A 51 3.41 -2.07 -3.48
N ILE A 52 2.97 -0.90 -3.00
CA ILE A 52 1.62 -0.70 -2.47
C ILE A 52 0.58 -1.00 -3.55
N LYS A 53 0.75 -0.45 -4.76
CA LYS A 53 -0.13 -0.72 -5.90
C LYS A 53 -0.20 -2.22 -6.25
N ALA A 54 0.94 -2.91 -6.22
CA ALA A 54 0.98 -4.35 -6.51
C ALA A 54 0.25 -5.17 -5.44
N LEU A 55 0.36 -4.80 -4.16
CA LEU A 55 -0.38 -5.48 -3.09
C LEU A 55 -1.89 -5.25 -3.20
N VAL A 56 -2.29 -4.01 -3.49
CA VAL A 56 -3.69 -3.63 -3.65
C VAL A 56 -4.31 -4.30 -4.87
N SER A 57 -3.58 -4.46 -5.98
CA SER A 57 -4.09 -5.13 -7.17
C SER A 57 -4.40 -6.61 -6.94
N GLU A 58 -3.59 -7.30 -6.14
CA GLU A 58 -3.81 -8.71 -5.80
C GLU A 58 -4.81 -8.91 -4.64
N ALA A 59 -5.00 -7.90 -3.80
CA ALA A 59 -5.92 -7.92 -2.66
C ALA A 59 -6.73 -6.61 -2.53
N PRO A 60 -7.74 -6.36 -3.39
CA PRO A 60 -8.52 -5.12 -3.35
C PRO A 60 -9.22 -4.87 -2.00
N ASP A 61 -9.76 -5.92 -1.38
CA ASP A 61 -10.43 -5.85 -0.07
C ASP A 61 -9.51 -5.39 1.08
N SER A 62 -8.20 -5.39 0.85
CA SER A 62 -7.23 -4.88 1.83
C SER A 62 -7.39 -3.39 2.09
N ILE A 63 -7.91 -2.61 1.12
CA ILE A 63 -8.12 -1.16 1.24
C ILE A 63 -9.15 -0.81 2.32
N SER A 64 -10.19 -1.64 2.48
CA SER A 64 -11.25 -1.43 3.46
C SER A 64 -10.97 -2.15 4.79
N THR A 65 -9.91 -2.96 4.85
CA THR A 65 -9.52 -3.68 6.05
C THR A 65 -8.71 -2.78 6.98
N ARG A 66 -9.27 -2.45 8.14
CA ARG A 66 -8.56 -1.68 9.17
C ARG A 66 -7.41 -2.48 9.76
N ASP A 67 -6.33 -1.77 10.09
CA ASP A 67 -5.24 -2.33 10.86
C ASP A 67 -5.73 -2.76 12.26
N PRO A 68 -5.54 -4.03 12.67
CA PRO A 68 -6.08 -4.53 13.93
C PRO A 68 -5.52 -3.85 15.18
N LEU A 69 -4.31 -3.29 15.11
CA LEU A 69 -3.63 -2.68 16.26
C LEU A 69 -4.05 -1.22 16.43
N SER A 70 -3.87 -0.42 15.38
CA SER A 70 -4.16 1.01 15.38
C SER A 70 -5.64 1.34 15.13
N ARG A 71 -6.42 0.37 14.62
CA ARG A 71 -7.81 0.55 14.15
C ARG A 71 -7.96 1.52 12.99
N LEU A 72 -6.86 1.96 12.38
CA LEU A 72 -6.88 2.89 11.25
C LEU A 72 -7.16 2.17 9.95
N SER A 73 -7.95 2.80 9.08
CA SER A 73 -8.03 2.40 7.67
C SER A 73 -6.66 2.61 6.99
N PRO A 74 -6.30 1.84 5.95
CA PRO A 74 -5.00 1.92 5.28
C PRO A 74 -4.57 3.34 4.87
N PHE A 75 -5.48 4.18 4.37
CA PHE A 75 -5.13 5.57 4.00
C PHE A 75 -4.79 6.44 5.23
N MET A 76 -5.48 6.24 6.36
CA MET A 76 -5.18 6.92 7.63
C MET A 76 -3.87 6.40 8.22
N PHE A 77 -3.65 5.09 8.13
CA PHE A 77 -2.41 4.45 8.56
C PHE A 77 -1.21 5.00 7.75
N ALA A 78 -1.36 5.12 6.43
CA ALA A 78 -0.34 5.74 5.57
C ALA A 78 -0.03 7.19 5.98
N ALA A 79 -1.06 7.97 6.32
CA ALA A 79 -0.91 9.34 6.81
C ALA A 79 -0.16 9.39 8.16
N ALA A 80 -0.41 8.42 9.05
CA ALA A 80 0.28 8.33 10.33
C ALA A 80 1.76 7.90 10.20
N MET A 81 2.11 7.09 9.20
CA MET A 81 3.45 6.48 9.08
C MET A 81 4.44 7.26 8.20
N ASP A 82 4.00 7.73 7.02
CA ASP A 82 4.91 8.20 5.96
C ASP A 82 4.53 9.59 5.42
N ASN A 83 3.30 10.06 5.68
CA ASN A 83 2.73 11.29 5.14
C ASN A 83 2.94 11.48 3.61
N ASP A 84 3.21 10.39 2.87
CA ASP A 84 3.32 10.39 1.42
C ASP A 84 1.93 10.58 0.83
N VAL A 85 1.66 11.82 0.46
CA VAL A 85 0.41 12.28 -0.13
C VAL A 85 -0.01 11.40 -1.30
N ALA A 86 0.91 10.95 -2.15
CA ALA A 86 0.57 10.11 -3.30
C ALA A 86 0.03 8.74 -2.86
N LYS A 87 0.63 8.11 -1.84
CA LYS A 87 0.13 6.83 -1.28
C LYS A 87 -1.22 7.02 -0.60
N ILE A 88 -1.36 8.08 0.21
CA ILE A 88 -2.59 8.39 0.96
C ILE A 88 -3.76 8.58 -0.01
N PHE A 89 -3.59 9.46 -1.00
CA PHE A 89 -4.65 9.72 -1.99
C PHE A 89 -4.88 8.51 -2.89
N TYR A 90 -3.85 7.73 -3.25
CA TYR A 90 -4.07 6.49 -3.98
C TYR A 90 -4.98 5.51 -3.21
N LEU A 91 -4.70 5.28 -1.93
CA LEU A 91 -5.51 4.38 -1.09
C LEU A 91 -6.94 4.92 -0.90
N LEU A 92 -7.07 6.22 -0.62
CA LEU A 92 -8.37 6.87 -0.44
C LEU A 92 -9.21 6.83 -1.73
N LEU A 93 -8.60 7.13 -2.88
CA LEU A 93 -9.30 7.14 -4.17
C LEU A 93 -9.60 5.74 -4.69
N SER A 94 -8.95 4.70 -4.15
CA SER A 94 -9.26 3.32 -4.50
C SER A 94 -10.59 2.85 -3.92
N ASP A 95 -10.99 3.39 -2.76
CA ASP A 95 -12.33 3.21 -2.19
C ASP A 95 -12.78 4.51 -1.48
N PRO A 96 -13.36 5.47 -2.23
CA PRO A 96 -13.83 6.73 -1.66
C PRO A 96 -14.96 6.57 -0.65
N GLU A 97 -15.62 5.42 -0.64
CA GLU A 97 -16.76 5.18 0.24
C GLU A 97 -16.34 5.03 1.70
N LEU A 98 -15.05 4.83 1.96
CA LEU A 98 -14.46 4.78 3.30
C LEU A 98 -14.64 6.08 4.10
N ILE A 99 -14.91 7.19 3.44
CA ILE A 99 -15.17 8.49 4.07
C ILE A 99 -16.62 8.96 3.90
N ARG A 100 -17.50 8.15 3.28
CA ARG A 100 -18.89 8.53 2.98
C ARG A 100 -19.65 8.97 4.23
N ASP A 101 -19.51 8.21 5.31
CA ASP A 101 -20.20 8.45 6.58
C ASP A 101 -19.39 9.36 7.52
N GLY A 102 -18.32 9.97 7.02
CA GLY A 102 -17.33 10.70 7.80
C GLY A 102 -16.30 9.78 8.45
N ILE A 103 -15.23 10.38 8.99
CA ILE A 103 -14.22 9.66 9.77
C ILE A 103 -14.77 9.59 11.20
N PRO A 104 -15.12 8.41 11.73
CA PRO A 104 -15.62 8.31 13.10
C PRO A 104 -14.52 8.77 14.06
N CYS A 105 -14.79 9.85 14.78
CA CYS A 105 -13.99 10.28 15.93
C CYS A 105 -14.39 9.40 17.13
N GLU A 106 -13.82 8.20 17.22
CA GLU A 106 -13.90 7.38 18.44
C GLU A 106 -12.72 7.67 19.38
#